data_AF-A0A2R2WXS5-F1
#
_entry.id   AF-A0A2R2WXS5-F1
#
_cell.length_a   1.000
_cell.length_b   1.000
_cell.length_c   1.000
_cell.angle_alpha   90.00
_cell.angle_beta   90.00
_cell.angle_gamma   90.00
#
_symmetry.space_group_name_H-M   'P 1'
#
loop_
_entity.id
_entity.type
_entity.pdbx_description
1 polymer ?
#
loop_
_entity_poly.entity_id
_entity_poly.type
_entity_poly.pdbx_seq_one_letter_code
_entity_poly.pdbx_strand_id
1 'polypeptide(L)'
;LSLNDLGVSFSTLPTVLATFCFNYRHVGFNACLVQMFFIHIFSFMESGILLAMSFDRFVAIRDPLHYATILTHSAMAKVGSAILVRAVLLNLPGPILLRQLLFPQISVLSHCYCLHCDLVGLACSDTQVNSLVGLVSILFSLG
;
A
#
# COMPACT_ATOMS: atom_id res chain seq x y z
N LEU A 1 -11.07 -9.33 3.02
CA LEU A 1 -11.38 -8.10 3.77
C LEU A 1 -10.86 -8.20 5.20
N SER A 2 -11.37 -9.10 6.04
CA SER A 2 -10.90 -9.25 7.44
C SER A 2 -9.38 -9.37 7.63
N LEU A 3 -8.70 -10.18 6.81
CA LEU A 3 -7.23 -10.29 6.85
C LEU A 3 -6.53 -8.99 6.47
N ASN A 4 -7.11 -8.22 5.55
CA ASN A 4 -6.62 -6.91 5.15
C ASN A 4 -6.77 -5.90 6.30
N ASP A 5 -7.94 -5.89 6.94
CA ASP A 5 -8.24 -4.99 8.06
C ASP A 5 -7.33 -5.25 9.27
N LEU A 6 -7.08 -6.54 9.55
CA LEU A 6 -6.08 -6.97 10.55
C LEU A 6 -4.68 -6.48 10.17
N GLY A 7 -4.30 -6.56 8.90
CA GLY A 7 -3.02 -6.06 8.39
C GLY A 7 -2.86 -4.54 8.55
N VAL A 8 -3.88 -3.76 8.19
CA VAL A 8 -3.92 -2.30 8.41
C VAL A 8 -3.79 -1.98 9.89
N SER A 9 -4.55 -2.68 10.73
CA SER A 9 -4.52 -2.50 12.17
C SER A 9 -3.13 -2.81 12.73
N PHE A 10 -2.53 -3.94 12.36
CA PHE A 10 -1.20 -4.33 12.82
C PHE A 10 -0.11 -3.37 12.34
N SER A 11 -0.29 -2.73 11.18
CA SER A 11 0.66 -1.75 10.66
C SER A 11 0.56 -0.39 11.35
N THR A 12 -0.64 -0.01 11.83
CA THR A 12 -0.91 1.33 12.41
C THR A 12 -0.83 1.33 13.94
N LEU A 13 -1.35 0.29 14.58
CA LEU A 13 -1.46 0.18 16.04
C LEU A 13 -0.12 0.31 16.77
N PRO A 14 1.00 -0.32 16.36
CA PRO A 14 2.26 -0.19 17.08
C PRO A 14 2.75 1.26 17.14
N THR A 15 2.61 2.01 16.05
CA THR A 15 3.04 3.41 15.98
C THR A 15 2.12 4.33 16.76
N VAL A 16 0.80 4.09 16.70
CA VAL A 16 -0.19 4.84 17.49
C VAL A 16 0.00 4.58 18.99
N LEU A 17 0.22 3.33 19.40
CA LEU A 17 0.49 2.97 20.79
C LEU A 17 1.83 3.53 21.28
N ALA A 18 2.90 3.46 20.48
CA ALA A 18 4.20 4.01 20.83
C ALA A 18 4.15 5.53 21.05
N THR A 19 3.44 6.24 20.18
CA THR A 19 3.31 7.70 20.28
C THR A 19 2.39 8.12 21.42
N PHE A 20 1.24 7.46 21.58
CA PHE A 20 0.20 7.88 22.54
C PHE A 20 0.44 7.37 23.96
N CYS A 21 0.83 6.10 24.13
CA CYS A 21 1.00 5.49 25.45
C CYS A 21 2.39 5.71 26.05
N PHE A 22 3.43 5.75 25.20
CA PHE A 22 4.83 5.84 25.64
C PHE A 22 5.47 7.21 25.37
N ASN A 23 4.73 8.16 24.80
CA ASN A 23 5.23 9.49 24.41
C ASN A 23 6.50 9.42 23.54
N TYR A 24 6.66 8.32 22.79
CA TYR A 24 7.85 8.02 22.03
C TYR A 24 7.77 8.77 20.69
N ARG A 25 8.51 9.88 20.58
CA ARG A 25 8.49 10.78 19.42
C ARG A 25 9.44 10.40 18.28
N HIS A 26 10.21 9.33 18.41
CA HIS A 26 11.20 8.95 17.41
C HIS A 26 10.87 7.58 16.81
N VAL A 27 10.27 7.57 15.62
CA VAL A 27 10.12 6.34 14.83
C VAL A 27 11.36 6.21 13.94
N GLY A 28 12.04 5.08 13.99
CA GLY A 28 13.18 4.82 13.12
C GLY A 28 12.78 4.88 11.65
N PHE A 29 13.64 5.45 10.80
CA PHE A 29 13.37 5.63 9.36
C PHE A 29 12.94 4.35 8.66
N ASN A 30 13.60 3.21 8.94
CA ASN A 30 13.23 1.91 8.39
C ASN A 30 11.85 1.44 8.88
N ALA A 31 11.48 1.70 10.13
CA ALA A 31 10.16 1.34 10.66
C ALA A 31 9.05 2.18 10.01
N CYS A 32 9.28 3.47 9.81
CA CYS A 32 8.38 4.37 9.08
C CYS A 32 8.17 3.92 7.63
N LEU A 33 9.27 3.59 6.92
CA LEU A 33 9.21 3.09 5.55
C LEU A 33 8.42 1.78 5.41
N VAL A 34 8.71 0.82 6.29
CA VAL A 34 8.01 -0.47 6.31
C VAL A 34 6.53 -0.27 6.62
N GLN A 35 6.20 0.57 7.61
CA GLN A 35 4.82 0.89 7.95
C GLN A 35 4.07 1.55 6.77
N MET A 36 4.67 2.55 6.13
CA MET A 36 4.08 3.24 4.99
C MET A 36 3.83 2.29 3.83
N PHE A 37 4.79 1.41 3.52
CA PHE A 37 4.67 0.40 2.47
C PHE A 37 3.50 -0.57 2.73
N PHE A 38 3.38 -1.09 3.96
CA PHE A 38 2.28 -1.97 4.32
C PHE A 38 0.92 -1.27 4.24
N ILE A 39 0.81 -0.03 4.71
CA ILE A 39 -0.45 0.74 4.64
C ILE A 39 -0.89 0.93 3.18
N HIS A 40 0.02 1.28 2.28
CA HIS A 40 -0.33 1.46 0.86
C HIS A 40 -0.73 0.14 0.18
N ILE A 41 -0.01 -0.95 0.47
CA ILE A 41 -0.39 -2.28 -0.02
C ILE A 41 -1.78 -2.66 0.47
N PHE A 42 -2.05 -2.55 1.76
CA PHE A 42 -3.36 -2.93 2.31
C PHE A 42 -4.49 -2.03 1.81
N SER A 43 -4.24 -0.73 1.58
CA SER A 43 -5.23 0.17 0.98
C SER A 43 -5.56 -0.20 -0.47
N PHE A 44 -4.55 -0.54 -1.27
CA PHE A 44 -4.76 -1.01 -2.65
C PHE A 44 -5.48 -2.36 -2.69
N MET A 45 -5.09 -3.27 -1.80
CA MET A 45 -5.76 -4.56 -1.61
C MET A 45 -7.23 -4.40 -1.24
N GLU A 46 -7.55 -3.46 -0.35
CA GLU A 46 -8.93 -3.16 0.05
C GLU A 46 -9.79 -2.78 -1.15
N SER A 47 -9.32 -1.83 -1.96
CA SER A 47 -9.99 -1.40 -3.20
C SER A 47 -10.20 -2.58 -4.16
N GLY A 48 -9.16 -3.38 -4.40
CA GLY A 48 -9.27 -4.56 -5.27
C GLY A 48 -10.23 -5.63 -4.74
N ILE A 49 -10.27 -5.86 -3.42
CA ILE A 49 -11.21 -6.78 -2.78
C ILE A 49 -12.63 -6.26 -2.91
N LEU A 50 -12.87 -4.96 -2.69
CA LEU A 50 -14.18 -4.33 -2.86
C LEU A 50 -14.68 -4.45 -4.31
N LEU A 51 -13.80 -4.24 -5.29
CA LEU A 51 -14.10 -4.43 -6.70
C LEU A 51 -14.44 -5.90 -7.01
N ALA A 52 -13.69 -6.85 -6.47
CA ALA A 52 -13.98 -8.27 -6.63
C ALA A 52 -15.33 -8.65 -6.01
N MET A 53 -15.69 -8.09 -4.84
CA MET A 53 -16.99 -8.31 -4.20
C MET A 53 -18.14 -7.67 -4.98
N SER A 54 -17.95 -6.49 -5.57
CA SER A 54 -18.99 -5.86 -6.40
C SER A 54 -19.20 -6.65 -7.69
N PHE A 55 -18.13 -7.17 -8.29
CA PHE A 55 -18.20 -8.04 -9.46
C PHE A 55 -18.87 -9.38 -9.15
N ASP A 56 -18.53 -10.01 -8.02
CA ASP A 56 -19.21 -11.20 -7.49
C ASP A 56 -20.73 -10.99 -7.44
N ARG A 57 -21.17 -9.89 -6.81
CA ARG A 57 -22.60 -9.56 -6.69
C ARG A 57 -23.25 -9.27 -8.04
N PHE A 58 -22.54 -8.61 -8.94
CA PHE A 58 -23.05 -8.34 -10.29
C PHE A 58 -23.31 -9.63 -11.07
N VAL A 59 -22.36 -10.56 -11.10
CA VAL A 59 -22.49 -11.85 -11.81
C VAL A 59 -23.58 -12.71 -11.16
N ALA A 60 -23.66 -12.73 -9.82
CA ALA A 60 -24.70 -13.47 -9.11
C ALA A 60 -26.13 -13.01 -9.48
N ILE A 61 -26.33 -11.72 -9.77
CA ILE A 61 -27.62 -11.15 -10.14
C ILE A 61 -27.91 -11.33 -11.63
N ARG A 62 -26.92 -11.07 -12.50
CA ARG A 62 -27.11 -11.09 -13.95
C ARG A 62 -27.15 -12.49 -14.54
N ASP A 63 -26.33 -13.42 -14.04
CA ASP A 63 -26.12 -14.74 -14.63
C ASP A 63 -26.08 -15.87 -13.57
N PRO A 64 -27.17 -16.07 -12.79
CA PRO A 64 -27.19 -16.99 -11.65
C PRO A 64 -26.90 -18.46 -12.03
N LEU A 65 -27.27 -18.89 -13.23
CA LEU A 65 -27.03 -20.25 -13.74
C LEU A 65 -25.56 -20.53 -14.02
N HIS A 66 -24.79 -19.51 -14.42
CA HIS A 66 -23.37 -19.65 -14.73
C HIS A 66 -22.47 -19.25 -13.57
N TYR A 67 -23.00 -18.55 -12.55
CA TYR A 67 -22.24 -18.08 -11.38
C TYR A 67 -21.36 -19.16 -10.75
N ALA A 68 -21.90 -20.36 -10.51
CA ALA A 68 -21.15 -21.46 -9.89
C ALA A 68 -19.98 -21.99 -10.74
N THR A 69 -20.04 -21.81 -12.07
CA THR A 69 -18.97 -22.22 -13.00
C THR A 69 -17.93 -21.13 -13.21
N ILE A 70 -18.33 -19.85 -13.10
CA ILE A 70 -17.44 -18.69 -13.31
C ILE A 70 -16.69 -18.35 -12.01
N LEU A 71 -17.40 -18.24 -10.89
CA LEU A 71 -16.84 -17.90 -9.58
C LEU A 71 -16.56 -19.16 -8.73
N THR A 72 -15.56 -19.90 -9.17
CA THR A 72 -15.01 -21.01 -8.38
C THR A 72 -14.06 -20.49 -7.30
N HIS A 73 -13.86 -21.25 -6.22
CA HIS A 73 -12.85 -20.93 -5.20
C HIS A 73 -11.44 -20.72 -5.78
N SER A 74 -11.09 -21.47 -6.84
CA SER A 74 -9.80 -21.31 -7.52
C SER A 74 -9.72 -20.01 -8.33
N ALA A 75 -10.81 -19.58 -8.97
CA ALA A 75 -10.88 -18.28 -9.65
C ALA A 75 -10.75 -17.13 -8.63
N MET A 76 -11.47 -17.19 -7.51
CA MET A 76 -11.35 -16.19 -6.45
C MET A 76 -9.93 -16.13 -5.85
N ALA A 77 -9.29 -17.28 -5.63
CA ALA A 77 -7.90 -17.33 -5.17
C ALA A 77 -6.94 -16.68 -6.18
N LYS A 78 -7.13 -16.93 -7.49
CA LYS A 78 -6.35 -16.30 -8.55
C LYS A 78 -6.54 -14.78 -8.56
N VAL A 79 -7.79 -14.30 -8.49
CA VAL A 79 -8.09 -12.86 -8.43
C VAL A 79 -7.44 -12.22 -7.20
N GLY A 80 -7.58 -12.83 -6.01
CA GLY A 80 -6.94 -12.35 -4.79
C GLY A 80 -5.41 -12.28 -4.91
N SER A 81 -4.79 -13.31 -5.50
CA SER A 81 -3.35 -13.32 -5.76
C SER A 81 -2.90 -12.25 -6.76
N ALA A 82 -3.70 -12.00 -7.80
CA ALA A 82 -3.41 -10.97 -8.80
C ALA A 82 -3.47 -9.56 -8.20
N ILE A 83 -4.47 -9.29 -7.34
CA ILE A 83 -4.58 -8.02 -6.60
C ILE A 83 -3.34 -7.84 -5.72
N LEU A 84 -2.91 -8.89 -5.00
CA LEU A 84 -1.72 -8.84 -4.13
C LEU A 84 -0.44 -8.57 -4.92
N VAL A 85 -0.22 -9.31 -6.00
CA VAL A 85 0.97 -9.12 -6.85
C VAL A 85 0.99 -7.71 -7.44
N ARG A 86 -0.15 -7.21 -7.93
CA ARG A 86 -0.28 -5.83 -8.43
C ARG A 86 0.02 -4.81 -7.34
N ALA A 87 -0.55 -4.98 -6.15
CA ALA A 87 -0.33 -4.10 -5.01
C ALA A 87 1.16 -4.02 -4.64
N VAL A 88 1.83 -5.18 -4.54
CA VAL A 88 3.27 -5.24 -4.23
C VAL A 88 4.08 -4.57 -5.33
N LEU A 89 3.85 -4.92 -6.60
CA LEU A 89 4.65 -4.43 -7.71
C LEU A 89 4.56 -2.90 -7.89
N LEU A 90 3.38 -2.31 -7.68
CA LEU A 90 3.17 -0.87 -7.78
C LEU A 90 3.78 -0.10 -6.59
N ASN A 91 3.75 -0.69 -5.40
CA ASN A 91 4.20 -0.01 -4.18
C ASN A 91 5.67 -0.28 -3.84
N LEU A 92 6.31 -1.30 -4.42
CA LEU A 92 7.73 -1.66 -4.19
C LEU A 92 8.74 -0.59 -4.65
N PRO A 93 8.55 0.14 -5.76
CA PRO A 93 9.52 1.13 -6.24
C PRO A 93 9.69 2.31 -5.28
N GLY A 94 8.61 2.74 -4.61
CA GLY A 94 8.61 3.87 -3.67
C GLY A 94 9.66 3.74 -2.54
N PRO A 95 9.60 2.70 -1.69
CA PRO A 95 10.57 2.51 -0.61
C PRO A 95 11.98 2.20 -1.11
N ILE A 96 12.15 1.54 -2.27
CA ILE A 96 13.49 1.31 -2.87
C ILE A 96 14.12 2.64 -3.27
N LEU A 97 13.37 3.50 -3.95
CA LEU A 97 13.83 4.81 -4.38
C LEU A 97 14.13 5.70 -3.17
N LEU A 98 13.25 5.71 -2.16
CA LEU A 98 13.48 6.44 -0.92
C LEU A 98 14.75 5.95 -0.20
N ARG A 99 14.96 4.63 -0.15
CA ARG A 99 16.16 4.04 0.43
C ARG A 99 17.41 4.49 -0.31
N GLN A 100 17.40 4.48 -1.64
CA GLN A 100 18.55 4.90 -2.46
C GLN A 100 18.87 6.40 -2.32
N LEU A 101 17.84 7.26 -2.24
CA LEU A 101 18.03 8.71 -2.12
C LEU A 101 18.46 9.18 -0.72
N LEU A 102 18.00 8.53 0.36
CA LEU A 102 18.22 8.97 1.75
C LEU A 102 19.41 8.29 2.45
N PHE A 103 19.87 7.13 1.95
CA PHE A 103 21.07 6.45 2.47
C PHE A 103 22.38 7.24 2.41
N PRO A 104 22.56 8.31 1.60
CA PRO A 104 23.74 9.16 1.72
C PRO A 104 23.80 10.01 2.99
N GLN A 105 22.68 10.32 3.70
CA GLN A 105 22.71 11.52 4.56
C GLN A 105 21.92 11.53 5.89
N ILE A 106 21.00 10.61 6.21
CA ILE A 106 20.17 10.78 7.43
C ILE A 106 19.94 9.46 8.20
N SER A 107 20.55 9.34 9.39
CA SER A 107 20.40 8.20 10.31
C SER A 107 19.41 8.42 11.46
N VAL A 108 18.88 9.65 11.65
CA VAL A 108 17.95 9.98 12.75
C VAL A 108 16.92 11.02 12.29
N LEU A 109 15.63 10.71 12.40
CA LEU A 109 14.52 11.59 12.03
C LEU A 109 14.06 12.39 13.26
N SER A 110 14.07 13.72 13.18
CA SER A 110 13.78 14.62 14.31
C SER A 110 12.30 15.06 14.42
N HIS A 111 11.42 14.67 13.49
CA HIS A 111 10.01 15.05 13.50
C HIS A 111 9.06 13.87 13.34
N CYS A 112 8.08 13.80 14.24
CA CYS A 112 6.92 12.92 14.17
C CYS A 112 6.05 13.37 13.01
N TYR A 113 6.16 12.75 11.84
CA TYR A 113 5.08 12.44 10.90
C TYR A 113 5.73 11.87 9.63
N CYS A 114 5.35 10.65 9.24
CA CYS A 114 5.65 10.09 7.92
C CYS A 114 4.71 10.71 6.88
N LEU A 115 4.63 12.04 6.83
CA LEU A 115 3.73 12.78 5.96
C LEU A 115 4.53 13.80 5.14
N HIS A 116 4.81 13.42 3.90
CA HIS A 116 4.50 14.25 2.73
C HIS A 116 5.02 15.71 2.65
N CYS A 117 6.06 16.12 3.38
CA CYS A 117 6.63 17.47 3.23
C CYS A 117 8.12 17.57 2.88
N ASP A 118 8.84 16.46 2.71
CA ASP A 118 10.24 16.50 2.21
C ASP A 118 10.43 15.92 0.81
N LEU A 119 9.36 15.43 0.16
CA LEU A 119 9.44 14.93 -1.21
C LEU A 119 9.58 16.04 -2.26
N VAL A 120 9.28 17.30 -1.90
CA VAL A 120 9.39 18.47 -2.79
C VAL A 120 10.72 19.20 -2.63
N GLY A 121 11.42 19.01 -1.50
CA GLY A 121 12.66 19.73 -1.16
C GLY A 121 13.97 19.04 -1.55
N LEU A 122 13.99 17.71 -1.75
CA LEU A 122 15.22 16.94 -2.04
C LEU A 122 15.48 16.71 -3.54
N ALA A 123 15.11 17.70 -4.37
CA ALA A 123 15.39 17.75 -5.81
C ALA A 123 16.88 18.02 -6.12
N CYS A 124 17.79 17.20 -5.57
CA CYS A 124 19.20 17.20 -5.97
C CYS A 124 19.62 15.92 -6.73
N SER A 125 18.70 15.00 -7.02
CA SER A 125 18.95 13.90 -7.98
C SER A 125 17.64 13.45 -8.65
N ASP A 126 17.65 13.49 -9.99
CA ASP A 126 16.62 13.06 -10.96
C ASP A 126 15.17 12.83 -10.49
N THR A 127 14.36 13.88 -10.61
CA THR A 127 12.91 13.88 -10.33
C THR A 127 12.07 13.12 -11.36
N GLN A 128 12.62 12.75 -12.52
CA GLN A 128 11.88 12.04 -13.57
C GLN A 128 11.43 10.65 -13.16
N VAL A 129 12.28 9.88 -12.46
CA VAL A 129 11.96 8.51 -12.06
C VAL A 129 10.88 8.48 -10.97
N ASN A 130 10.98 9.38 -9.99
CA ASN A 130 9.97 9.49 -8.93
C ASN A 130 8.62 9.97 -9.47
N SER A 131 8.63 10.94 -10.40
CA SER A 131 7.44 11.43 -11.09
C SER A 131 6.80 10.32 -11.92
N LEU A 132 7.59 9.57 -12.69
CA LEU A 132 7.10 8.45 -13.50
C LEU A 132 6.50 7.33 -12.63
N VAL A 133 7.15 6.96 -11.53
CA VAL A 133 6.64 5.96 -10.58
C VAL A 133 5.33 6.43 -9.94
N GLY A 134 5.26 7.70 -9.50
CA GLY A 134 4.04 8.29 -8.97
C GLY A 134 2.91 8.30 -10.00
N LEU A 135 3.21 8.68 -11.23
CA LEU A 135 2.24 8.76 -12.33
C LEU A 135 1.75 7.37 -12.75
N VAL A 136 2.64 6.37 -12.83
CA VAL A 136 2.27 4.95 -13.03
C VAL A 136 1.40 4.47 -11.88
N SER A 137 1.74 4.75 -10.63
CA SER A 137 0.92 4.35 -9.48
C SER A 137 -0.49 4.96 -9.54
N ILE A 138 -0.62 6.24 -9.93
CA ILE A 138 -1.93 6.92 -10.06
C ILE A 138 -2.73 6.33 -11.22
N LEU A 139 -2.09 6.12 -12.38
CA LEU A 139 -2.74 5.58 -13.58
C LEU A 139 -3.29 4.16 -13.33
N PHE A 140 -2.56 3.35 -12.58
CA PHE A 140 -3.00 2.01 -12.20
C PHE A 140 -4.01 2.01 -11.04
N SER A 141 -4.05 3.01 -10.17
CA SER A 141 -5.11 3.14 -9.16
C SER A 141 -6.45 3.60 -9.76
N LEU A 142 -6.44 4.29 -10.90
CA LEU A 142 -7.66 4.69 -11.63
C LEU A 142 -8.23 3.60 -12.57
N GLY A 143 -7.53 2.47 -12.72
CA GLY A 143 -7.89 1.38 -13.63
C GLY A 143 -8.33 0.09 -12.93
#